data_AF-A0A0L7QWL5-F1
#
_entry.id   AF-A0A0L7QWL5-F1
#
_cell.length_a   1.000
_cell.length_b   1.000
_cell.length_c   1.000
_cell.angle_alpha   90.00
_cell.angle_beta   90.00
_cell.angle_gamma   90.00
#
_symmetry.space_group_name_H-M   'P 1'
#
loop_
_entity.id
_entity.type
_entity.pdbx_description
1 polymer ?
#
loop_
_entity_poly.entity_id
_entity_poly.type
_entity_poly.pdbx_seq_one_letter_code
_entity_poly.pdbx_strand_id
1 'polypeptide(L)' 'MKLCHILSYSLDFSPTDYHFFKHLNNFLTNKLFQNEDVVKVAFKEFSNSKTTDFYKFGVM' A
#
# COMPACT_ATOMS: atom_id res chain seq x y z
N MET A 1 22.87 0.22 -12.17
CA MET A 1 21.66 -0.19 -12.89
C MET A 1 21.59 -1.71 -12.92
N LYS A 2 20.57 -2.31 -12.33
CA LYS A 2 20.18 -3.69 -12.69
C LYS A 2 18.67 -3.80 -12.61
N LEU A 3 18.08 -3.44 -13.75
CA LEU A 3 16.67 -3.49 -14.08
C LEU A 3 16.45 -4.79 -14.86
N CYS A 4 16.35 -5.93 -14.18
CA CYS A 4 15.96 -7.21 -14.78
C CYS A 4 15.22 -8.03 -13.72
N HIS A 5 13.88 -7.97 -13.72
CA HIS A 5 12.95 -9.06 -13.33
C HIS A 5 11.48 -8.61 -13.23
N ILE A 6 11.09 -7.45 -13.80
CA ILE A 6 9.69 -6.99 -13.80
C ILE A 6 8.82 -7.76 -14.84
N LEU A 7 9.34 -8.79 -15.52
CA LEU A 7 8.66 -9.39 -16.68
C LEU A 7 8.53 -10.91 -16.61
N SER A 8 7.77 -11.40 -15.63
CA SER A 8 7.05 -12.68 -15.70
C SER A 8 5.92 -12.63 -14.68
N TYR A 9 4.71 -12.92 -15.11
CA TYR A 9 3.45 -12.84 -14.37
C TYR A 9 3.40 -13.73 -13.11
N SER A 10 4.16 -13.41 -12.06
CA SER A 10 3.91 -13.92 -10.71
C SER A 10 3.49 -12.76 -9.84
N LEU A 11 2.22 -12.79 -9.46
CA LEU A 11 1.58 -12.01 -8.42
C LEU A 11 2.17 -12.39 -7.03
N ASP A 12 3.48 -12.61 -6.94
CA ASP A 12 4.24 -12.86 -5.70
C ASP A 12 5.13 -11.65 -5.41
N PHE A 13 4.57 -10.47 -5.71
CA PHE A 13 5.02 -9.20 -5.20
C PHE A 13 5.24 -9.36 -3.69
N SER A 14 6.34 -8.80 -3.17
CA SER A 14 6.74 -8.87 -1.76
C SER A 14 5.51 -8.96 -0.85
N PRO A 15 5.51 -9.80 0.20
CA PRO A 15 4.44 -9.81 1.19
C PRO A 15 4.01 -8.37 1.56
N THR A 16 5.00 -7.47 1.62
CA THR A 16 4.85 -6.04 1.90
C THR A 16 3.91 -5.35 0.91
N ASP A 17 4.12 -5.59 -0.38
CA ASP A 17 3.36 -4.96 -1.45
C ASP A 17 1.94 -5.52 -1.52
N TYR A 18 1.75 -6.84 -1.42
CA TYR A 18 0.38 -7.40 -1.39
C TYR A 18 -0.39 -6.96 -0.13
N HIS A 19 0.23 -7.05 1.04
CA HIS A 19 -0.41 -6.71 2.31
C HIS A 19 -0.76 -5.22 2.38
N PHE A 20 0.22 -4.34 2.15
CA PHE A 20 0.02 -2.90 2.24
C PHE A 20 -0.97 -2.39 1.18
N PHE A 21 -0.75 -2.73 -0.10
CA PHE A 21 -1.60 -2.21 -1.18
C PHE A 21 -3.03 -2.77 -1.11
N LYS A 22 -3.24 -4.01 -0.64
CA LYS A 22 -4.59 -4.53 -0.38
C LYS A 22 -5.33 -3.70 0.65
N HIS A 23 -4.69 -3.42 1.79
CA HIS A 23 -5.31 -2.62 2.85
C HIS A 23 -5.49 -1.16 2.44
N LEU A 24 -4.56 -0.61 1.66
CA LEU A 24 -4.68 0.73 1.10
C LEU A 24 -5.84 0.79 0.09
N ASN A 25 -5.95 -0.17 -0.82
CA ASN A 25 -7.05 -0.21 -1.80
C ASN A 25 -8.42 -0.29 -1.11
N ASN A 26 -8.54 -1.13 -0.06
CA ASN A 26 -9.75 -1.19 0.75
C ASN A 26 -10.05 0.13 1.45
N PHE A 27 -9.04 0.86 1.94
CA PHE A 27 -9.22 2.18 2.54
C PHE A 27 -9.67 3.22 1.50
N LEU A 28 -9.15 3.15 0.28
CA LEU A 28 -9.48 4.07 -0.81
C LEU A 28 -10.81 3.75 -1.49
N THR A 29 -11.34 2.54 -1.30
CA THR A 29 -12.60 2.09 -1.89
C THR A 29 -13.73 3.05 -1.53
N ASN A 30 -14.46 3.51 -2.55
CA ASN A 30 -15.56 4.48 -2.45
C ASN A 30 -15.18 5.88 -1.92
N LYS A 31 -13.89 6.25 -1.90
CA LYS A 31 -13.45 7.63 -1.60
C LYS A 31 -13.22 8.42 -2.88
N LEU A 32 -13.69 9.66 -2.91
CA LEU A 32 -13.36 10.66 -3.94
C LEU A 32 -12.58 11.79 -3.28
N PHE A 33 -11.43 12.15 -3.86
CA PHE A 33 -10.59 13.23 -3.36
C PHE A 33 -10.69 14.44 -4.27
N GLN A 34 -10.91 15.62 -3.68
CA GLN A 34 -11.12 16.87 -4.44
C GLN A 34 -9.80 17.52 -4.88
N ASN A 35 -8.70 17.26 -4.18
CA ASN A 35 -7.37 17.77 -4.48
C ASN A 35 -6.29 16.91 -3.80
N GLU A 36 -5.04 17.20 -4.15
CA GLU A 36 -3.86 16.49 -3.65
C GLU A 36 -3.67 16.61 -2.14
N ASP A 37 -4.03 17.75 -1.53
CA ASP A 37 -3.88 17.95 -0.09
C ASP A 37 -4.80 17.00 0.70
N VAL A 38 -6.04 16.81 0.25
CA VAL A 38 -6.96 15.84 0.86
C VAL A 38 -6.42 14.41 0.69
N VAL A 39 -5.78 14.08 -0.44
CA VAL A 39 -5.12 12.79 -0.64
C VAL A 39 -3.98 12.59 0.37
N LYS A 40 -3.11 13.60 0.55
CA LYS A 40 -1.98 13.54 1.51
C LYS A 40 -2.47 13.34 2.94
N VAL A 41 -3.52 14.05 3.33
CA VAL A 41 -4.14 13.90 4.67
C VAL A 41 -4.68 12.49 4.84
N ALA A 42 -5.49 11.99 3.89
CA ALA A 42 -6.07 10.66 3.99
C ALA A 42 -5.02 9.54 4.00
N PHE A 43 -3.94 9.69 3.23
CA PHE A 43 -2.82 8.76 3.26
C PHE A 43 -2.11 8.77 4.62
N LYS A 44 -1.91 9.96 5.21
CA LYS A 44 -1.32 10.09 6.55
C LYS A 44 -2.22 9.46 7.62
N GLU A 45 -3.53 9.65 7.54
CA GLU A 45 -4.50 8.99 8.42
C GLU A 45 -4.45 7.47 8.28
N PHE A 46 -4.42 6.95 7.05
CA PHE A 46 -4.26 5.52 6.81
C PHE A 46 -2.98 4.99 7.46
N SER A 47 -1.83 5.62 7.21
CA SER A 47 -0.55 5.20 7.79
C SER A 47 -0.55 5.25 9.32
N ASN A 48 -1.15 6.29 9.91
CA ASN A 48 -1.22 6.44 11.37
C ASN A 48 -2.21 5.46 12.02
N SER A 49 -3.18 4.93 11.26
CA SER A 49 -4.12 3.92 11.75
C SER A 49 -3.50 2.53 11.92
N LYS A 50 -2.32 2.29 11.35
CA LYS A 50 -1.65 0.99 11.38
C LYS A 50 -0.72 0.86 12.58
N THR A 51 -0.76 -0.30 13.23
CA THR A 51 0.16 -0.64 14.31
C THR A 51 1.52 -1.04 13.74
N THR A 52 2.57 -1.04 14.57
CA THR A 52 3.88 -1.57 14.14
C THR A 52 3.78 -3.01 13.66
N ASP A 53 2.89 -3.81 14.26
CA ASP A 53 2.71 -5.22 13.90
C ASP A 53 2.10 -5.41 12.51
N PHE A 54 1.26 -4.47 12.04
CA PHE A 54 0.76 -4.48 10.66
C PHE A 54 1.91 -4.51 9.65
N TYR A 55 2.97 -3.75 9.88
CA TYR A 55 4.14 -3.72 9.02
C TYR A 55 5.05 -4.95 9.21
N LYS A 56 5.07 -5.56 10.40
CA LYS A 56 5.86 -6.77 10.66
C LYS A 56 5.27 -8.01 9.98
N PHE A 57 3.96 -8.23 10.12
CA PHE A 57 3.28 -9.38 9.52
C PHE A 57 3.07 -9.22 8.02
N GLY A 58 3.08 -7.99 7.53
CA GLY A 58 3.08 -7.71 6.11
C GLY A 58 4.39 -8.03 5.41
N VAL A 59 5.54 -8.10 6.10
CA VAL A 59 6.86 -8.32 5.48
C VAL A 59 7.31 -9.79 5.51
N MET A 60 6.63 -10.61 6.31
CA MET A 60 7.04 -11.97 6.68
C MET A 60 6.65 -13.03 5.64
#